data_AF-A0A7W1IZ59-F1
#
_entry.id   AF-A0A7W1IZ59-F1
#
_cell.length_a   1.000
_cell.length_b   1.000
_cell.length_c   1.000
_cell.angle_alpha   90.00
_cell.angle_beta   90.00
_cell.angle_gamma   90.00
#
_symmetry.space_group_name_H-M   'P 1'
#
loop_
_entity.id
_entity.type
_entity.pdbx_description
1 polymer ?
#
loop_
_entity_poly.entity_id
_entity_poly.type
_entity_poly.pdbx_seq_one_letter_code
_entity_poly.pdbx_strand_id
1 'polypeptide(L)'
;MILWSVVGCLTGADAPRTGRYTTTFSERSPMSSWAMYVERMGALYNFPKDQAEPSNASYELTQEPYDIYVPKSYDGSVPYGLIAYVNSGLGGGPPGKYAEICDQHKLIWVGGTKIDNDRTPWFRIRLSIDGVHNIRARYHIDNQRIYAMGQSGGGRVASRMAVPFADVFSGGAIYLIGCNPFRAPADKAVATRIDALAKANRFAFVTGSEDYNKPGTIDVHADYRGQKFPHLIYLEQPGLDHNTPSAEWFEKAVVFNDAPVLAGATAALTQGKDLETKKKHREAYAAYQQAASCAIAGDVAMEAASAVSRLVPVLDGEAATELTKLAEKLSGAAVRTFVQKWPAELPTTTKARDLGERLAGEELDKLGAKPTVSALRGFLKTWGGYAVRERAISALDLLAKDAWPKAETVKPGAARWKALAKFVEDWSPTPTADLAAKISADEIATKVSEAEALATDGAKAQRLKLLYGETKGTPANSAVQTALIAVALRLQEAGAKP
;
A
#
# COMPACT_ATOMS: atom_id res chain seq x y z
N MET A 1 17.17 -45.88 -15.01
CA MET A 1 17.63 -44.51 -15.28
C MET A 1 16.70 -43.59 -14.50
N ILE A 2 17.11 -43.19 -13.29
CA ILE A 2 16.27 -42.49 -12.31
C ILE A 2 16.37 -40.99 -12.62
N LEU A 3 15.26 -40.38 -13.03
CA LEU A 3 15.16 -38.94 -13.24
C LEU A 3 15.11 -38.24 -11.87
N TRP A 4 16.14 -37.44 -11.58
CA TRP A 4 16.11 -36.49 -10.47
C TRP A 4 15.31 -35.25 -10.91
N SER A 5 14.15 -35.03 -10.29
CA SER A 5 13.44 -33.76 -10.34
C SER A 5 14.21 -32.73 -9.53
N VAL A 6 14.71 -31.68 -10.20
CA VAL A 6 15.27 -30.50 -9.54
C VAL A 6 14.11 -29.69 -8.97
N VAL A 7 13.80 -29.91 -7.69
CA VAL A 7 13.04 -28.97 -6.88
C VAL A 7 13.98 -27.80 -6.61
N GLY A 8 13.70 -26.64 -7.21
CA GLY A 8 14.33 -25.40 -6.82
C GLY A 8 14.04 -25.14 -5.34
N CYS A 9 15.08 -25.16 -4.51
CA CYS A 9 14.99 -24.68 -3.13
C CYS A 9 14.64 -23.20 -3.16
N LEU A 10 13.35 -22.90 -2.97
CA LEU A 10 12.94 -21.64 -2.37
C LEU A 10 13.61 -21.61 -0.98
N THR A 11 14.54 -20.69 -0.77
CA THR A 11 15.02 -20.37 0.58
C THR A 11 13.79 -20.07 1.42
N GLY A 12 13.53 -20.92 2.43
CA GLY A 12 12.32 -20.83 3.24
C GLY A 12 12.20 -19.44 3.83
N ALA A 13 11.13 -18.73 3.48
CA ALA A 13 10.75 -17.55 4.24
C ALA A 13 10.57 -17.98 5.70
N ASP A 14 11.19 -17.24 6.63
CA ASP A 14 11.01 -17.51 8.05
C ASP A 14 9.51 -17.56 8.37
N ALA A 15 9.10 -18.52 9.19
CA ALA A 15 7.71 -18.65 9.61
C ALA A 15 7.21 -17.31 10.20
N PRO A 16 5.98 -16.88 9.89
CA PRO A 16 5.49 -15.59 10.36
C PRO A 16 5.46 -15.56 11.89
N ARG A 17 5.92 -14.45 12.48
CA ARG A 17 5.86 -14.26 13.94
C ARG A 17 4.41 -14.14 14.38
N THR A 18 3.95 -15.04 15.24
CA THR A 18 2.58 -15.05 15.79
C THR A 18 2.51 -14.77 17.29
N GLY A 19 1.31 -14.62 17.84
CA GLY A 19 1.06 -14.31 19.24
C GLY A 19 1.15 -12.82 19.58
N ARG A 20 1.23 -12.50 20.87
CA ARG A 20 1.43 -11.13 21.37
C ARG A 20 2.91 -10.79 21.41
N TYR A 21 3.28 -9.63 20.89
CA TYR A 21 4.63 -9.11 21.05
C TYR A 21 4.67 -7.58 20.89
N THR A 22 5.71 -6.96 21.43
CA THR A 22 5.98 -5.53 21.26
C THR A 22 7.18 -5.36 20.33
N THR A 23 7.12 -4.35 19.45
CA THR A 23 8.22 -4.00 18.54
C THR A 23 8.21 -2.50 18.23
N THR A 24 9.29 -2.00 17.63
CA THR A 24 9.32 -0.71 16.96
C THR A 24 9.45 -0.93 15.45
N PHE A 25 9.24 0.14 14.67
CA PHE A 25 9.39 0.13 13.22
C PHE A 25 10.37 1.22 12.76
N SER A 26 10.88 1.11 11.54
CA SER A 26 11.80 2.10 10.96
C SER A 26 11.25 2.77 9.70
N GLU A 27 10.21 2.21 9.07
CA GLU A 27 9.67 2.71 7.81
C GLU A 27 8.44 3.58 8.04
N ARG A 28 8.53 4.85 7.65
CA ARG A 28 7.38 5.77 7.67
C ARG A 28 6.49 5.53 6.47
N SER A 29 5.19 5.51 6.70
CA SER A 29 4.20 5.53 5.63
C SER A 29 4.23 6.87 4.90
N PRO A 30 4.22 6.91 3.56
CA PRO A 30 3.98 8.15 2.82
C PRO A 30 2.66 8.82 3.23
N MET A 31 1.68 8.00 3.64
CA MET A 31 0.35 8.44 4.08
C MET A 31 0.35 9.04 5.50
N SER A 32 1.40 8.82 6.29
CA SER A 32 1.56 9.45 7.61
C SER A 32 2.38 10.74 7.54
N SER A 33 2.77 11.21 6.36
CA SER A 33 3.50 12.47 6.25
C SER A 33 2.65 13.66 6.74
N TRP A 34 3.31 14.69 7.28
CA TRP A 34 2.62 15.89 7.74
C TRP A 34 1.88 16.60 6.59
N ALA A 35 2.49 16.64 5.39
CA ALA A 35 1.86 17.18 4.19
C ALA A 35 0.54 16.46 3.86
N MET A 36 0.54 15.12 3.89
CA MET A 36 -0.68 14.34 3.68
C MET A 36 -1.73 14.59 4.78
N TYR A 37 -1.29 14.75 6.03
CA TYR A 37 -2.17 15.12 7.12
C TYR A 37 -2.85 16.48 6.89
N VAL A 38 -2.07 17.52 6.56
CA VAL A 38 -2.61 18.87 6.30
C VAL A 38 -3.56 18.86 5.08
N GLU A 39 -3.21 18.14 4.00
CA GLU A 39 -4.06 18.01 2.81
C GLU A 39 -5.46 17.49 3.17
N ARG A 40 -5.53 16.46 4.02
CA ARG A 40 -6.77 15.72 4.31
C ARG A 40 -7.51 16.23 5.54
N MET A 41 -6.80 16.83 6.49
CA MET A 41 -7.32 17.15 7.83
C MET A 41 -7.04 18.57 8.28
N GLY A 42 -6.23 19.36 7.55
CA GLY A 42 -5.86 20.72 7.95
C GLY A 42 -7.08 21.62 8.18
N ALA A 43 -8.14 21.44 7.38
CA ALA A 43 -9.40 22.18 7.51
C ALA A 43 -10.09 21.99 8.87
N LEU A 44 -9.96 20.81 9.49
CA LEU A 44 -10.54 20.55 10.82
C LEU A 44 -9.87 21.40 11.91
N TYR A 45 -8.59 21.73 11.74
CA TYR A 45 -7.76 22.42 12.73
C TYR A 45 -7.36 23.84 12.31
N ASN A 46 -7.95 24.36 11.23
CA ASN A 46 -7.57 25.64 10.62
C ASN A 46 -6.08 25.76 10.29
N PHE A 47 -5.44 24.64 9.92
CA PHE A 47 -4.07 24.67 9.45
C PHE A 47 -4.01 25.22 8.02
N PRO A 48 -3.13 26.20 7.72
CA PRO A 48 -2.88 26.63 6.36
C PRO A 48 -2.25 25.47 5.56
N LYS A 49 -2.39 25.51 4.22
CA LYS A 49 -1.90 24.42 3.33
C LYS A 49 -0.39 24.18 3.45
N ASP A 50 0.36 25.22 3.78
CA ASP A 50 1.81 25.25 3.98
C ASP A 50 2.20 25.19 5.47
N GLN A 51 1.28 24.77 6.35
CA GLN A 51 1.57 24.59 7.77
C GLN A 51 2.80 23.69 7.95
N ALA A 52 3.84 24.24 8.58
CA ALA A 52 4.99 23.48 9.04
C ALA A 52 4.58 22.43 10.08
N GLU A 53 5.30 21.30 10.08
CA GLU A 53 5.08 20.24 11.08
C GLU A 53 5.41 20.80 12.48
N PRO A 54 4.43 20.87 13.40
CA PRO A 54 4.72 21.37 14.73
C PRO A 54 5.55 20.34 15.51
N SER A 55 6.34 20.80 16.48
CA SER A 55 7.21 19.93 17.28
C SER A 55 6.45 18.79 17.97
N ASN A 56 5.21 19.04 18.41
CA ASN A 56 4.32 18.05 19.01
C ASN A 56 3.65 17.08 18.00
N ALA A 57 4.00 17.19 16.72
CA ALA A 57 3.67 16.22 15.67
C ALA A 57 4.88 15.36 15.26
N SER A 58 6.10 15.81 15.55
CA SER A 58 7.34 15.12 15.16
C SER A 58 7.60 13.89 16.04
N TYR A 59 8.13 12.82 15.44
CA TYR A 59 8.59 11.62 16.13
C TYR A 59 9.55 10.78 15.30
N GLU A 60 10.40 10.08 16.04
CA GLU A 60 11.25 9.00 15.54
C GLU A 60 10.53 7.66 15.71
N LEU A 61 10.12 7.04 14.59
CA LEU A 61 9.31 5.82 14.62
C LEU A 61 10.02 4.66 15.36
N THR A 62 11.35 4.63 15.33
CA THR A 62 12.18 3.63 16.02
C THR A 62 12.11 3.74 17.55
N GLN A 63 11.59 4.86 18.08
CA GLN A 63 11.41 5.12 19.52
C GLN A 63 9.96 4.96 19.99
N GLU A 64 9.04 4.70 19.06
CA GLU A 64 7.61 4.57 19.31
C GLU A 64 7.20 3.08 19.24
N PRO A 65 6.96 2.42 20.40
CA PRO A 65 6.65 1.00 20.43
C PRO A 65 5.20 0.73 20.03
N TYR A 66 4.99 -0.43 19.42
CA TYR A 66 3.69 -0.98 19.06
C TYR A 66 3.49 -2.33 19.76
N ASP A 67 2.29 -2.53 20.28
CA ASP A 67 1.80 -3.84 20.67
C ASP A 67 1.09 -4.48 19.49
N ILE A 68 1.56 -5.67 19.12
CA ILE A 68 1.05 -6.45 18.00
C ILE A 68 0.40 -7.72 18.54
N TYR A 69 -0.75 -8.08 17.95
CA TYR A 69 -1.32 -9.41 18.10
C TYR A 69 -1.53 -10.03 16.73
N VAL A 70 -0.99 -11.22 16.54
CA VAL A 70 -1.24 -12.05 15.36
C VAL A 70 -1.82 -13.38 15.85
N PRO A 71 -2.99 -13.80 15.34
CA PRO A 71 -3.56 -15.10 15.69
C PRO A 71 -2.54 -16.24 15.55
N LYS A 72 -2.50 -17.15 16.52
CA LYS A 72 -1.51 -18.25 16.53
C LYS A 72 -1.64 -19.19 15.34
N SER A 73 -2.84 -19.28 14.76
CA SER A 73 -3.17 -20.06 13.57
C SER A 73 -2.72 -19.41 12.24
N TYR A 74 -2.17 -18.19 12.28
CA TYR A 74 -1.71 -17.51 11.09
C TYR A 74 -0.43 -18.15 10.53
N ASP A 75 -0.48 -18.59 9.28
CA ASP A 75 0.64 -19.20 8.55
C ASP A 75 1.03 -18.44 7.28
N GLY A 76 0.34 -17.35 6.96
CA GLY A 76 0.55 -16.54 5.75
C GLY A 76 -0.12 -17.05 4.48
N SER A 77 -0.76 -18.24 4.51
CA SER A 77 -1.38 -18.85 3.32
C SER A 77 -2.59 -18.08 2.80
N VAL A 78 -3.34 -17.43 3.70
CA VAL A 78 -4.50 -16.61 3.38
C VAL A 78 -4.39 -15.22 4.00
N PRO A 79 -4.96 -14.18 3.37
CA PRO A 79 -4.89 -12.83 3.91
C PRO A 79 -5.77 -12.70 5.17
N TYR A 80 -5.25 -12.04 6.21
CA TYR A 80 -6.00 -11.71 7.43
C TYR A 80 -6.38 -10.22 7.41
N GLY A 81 -7.49 -9.85 8.03
CA GLY A 81 -7.81 -8.44 8.24
C GLY A 81 -6.87 -7.79 9.26
N LEU A 82 -6.95 -6.47 9.41
CA LEU A 82 -6.09 -5.69 10.29
C LEU A 82 -6.90 -4.66 11.09
N ILE A 83 -6.70 -4.62 12.40
CA ILE A 83 -7.17 -3.56 13.27
C ILE A 83 -6.00 -2.63 13.61
N ALA A 84 -6.14 -1.35 13.28
CA ALA A 84 -5.29 -0.28 13.77
C ALA A 84 -5.96 0.38 14.97
N TYR A 85 -5.46 0.08 16.16
CA TYR A 85 -6.06 0.50 17.41
C TYR A 85 -5.42 1.77 17.98
N VAL A 86 -6.27 2.68 18.45
CA VAL A 86 -5.91 3.87 19.22
C VAL A 86 -6.48 3.74 20.61
N ASN A 87 -5.61 3.62 21.61
CA ASN A 87 -5.99 3.59 23.01
C ASN A 87 -6.23 5.02 23.55
N SER A 88 -7.06 5.17 24.59
CA SER A 88 -7.14 6.42 25.38
C SER A 88 -6.05 6.53 26.43
N GLY A 89 -5.58 5.41 26.95
CA GLY A 89 -4.46 5.33 27.89
C GLY A 89 -3.20 4.78 27.23
N LEU A 90 -2.23 4.41 28.07
CA LEU A 90 -0.99 3.73 27.63
C LEU A 90 -1.26 2.28 27.20
N GLY A 91 -0.38 1.75 26.36
CA GLY A 91 -0.45 0.40 25.80
C GLY A 91 -1.30 0.34 24.53
N GLY A 92 -1.00 -0.62 23.67
CA GLY A 92 -1.65 -0.78 22.36
C GLY A 92 -2.33 -2.13 22.15
N GLY A 93 -2.19 -3.07 23.08
CA GLY A 93 -2.68 -4.45 22.92
C GLY A 93 -4.22 -4.58 22.91
N PRO A 94 -4.75 -5.71 22.42
CA PRO A 94 -6.19 -5.97 22.45
C PRO A 94 -6.72 -6.01 23.90
N PRO A 95 -7.73 -5.18 24.26
CA PRO A 95 -8.28 -5.16 25.61
C PRO A 95 -9.14 -6.41 25.88
N GLY A 96 -9.14 -6.86 27.14
CA GLY A 96 -9.95 -7.99 27.59
C GLY A 96 -9.81 -9.23 26.70
N LYS A 97 -10.94 -9.70 26.15
CA LYS A 97 -11.05 -10.89 25.30
C LYS A 97 -11.02 -10.59 23.80
N TYR A 98 -10.67 -9.38 23.37
CA TYR A 98 -10.69 -9.05 21.93
C TYR A 98 -9.70 -9.87 21.10
N ALA A 99 -8.64 -10.40 21.70
CA ALA A 99 -7.73 -11.33 21.03
C ALA A 99 -8.44 -12.63 20.58
N GLU A 100 -9.43 -13.11 21.35
CA GLU A 100 -10.22 -14.30 20.99
C GLU A 100 -11.09 -14.00 19.75
N ILE A 101 -11.67 -12.80 19.66
CA ILE A 101 -12.41 -12.35 18.48
C ILE A 101 -11.47 -12.18 17.28
N CYS A 102 -10.24 -11.70 17.50
CA CYS A 102 -9.24 -11.62 16.44
C CYS A 102 -8.87 -13.01 15.89
N ASP A 103 -8.80 -14.03 16.74
CA ASP A 103 -8.58 -15.41 16.31
C ASP A 103 -9.75 -15.93 15.45
N GLN A 104 -10.98 -15.71 15.92
CA GLN A 104 -12.20 -16.17 15.25
C GLN A 104 -12.38 -15.52 13.87
N HIS A 105 -12.14 -14.21 13.78
CA HIS A 105 -12.40 -13.42 12.56
C HIS A 105 -11.16 -13.22 11.69
N LYS A 106 -10.05 -13.92 11.99
CA LYS A 106 -8.78 -13.82 11.24
C LYS A 106 -8.33 -12.37 11.11
N LEU A 107 -8.14 -11.70 12.25
CA LEU A 107 -7.71 -10.31 12.34
C LEU A 107 -6.36 -10.22 13.04
N ILE A 108 -5.43 -9.49 12.43
CA ILE A 108 -4.20 -9.01 13.06
C ILE A 108 -4.50 -7.67 13.74
N TRP A 109 -3.78 -7.35 14.81
CA TRP A 109 -3.94 -6.12 15.57
C TRP A 109 -2.60 -5.38 15.65
N VAL A 110 -2.66 -4.05 15.48
CA VAL A 110 -1.54 -3.14 15.73
C VAL A 110 -2.03 -1.93 16.51
N GLY A 111 -1.44 -1.68 17.67
CA GLY A 111 -1.71 -0.48 18.46
C GLY A 111 -0.42 0.17 18.93
N GLY A 112 -0.31 1.49 18.77
CA GLY A 112 0.79 2.24 19.37
C GLY A 112 0.69 2.18 20.91
N THR A 113 1.82 2.12 21.60
CA THR A 113 1.86 2.00 23.07
C THR A 113 1.86 3.35 23.78
N LYS A 114 2.26 4.42 23.07
CA LYS A 114 2.41 5.80 23.59
C LYS A 114 1.53 6.79 22.83
N ILE A 115 0.28 6.41 22.54
CA ILE A 115 -0.72 7.22 21.81
C ILE A 115 -1.97 7.48 22.64
N ASP A 116 -1.77 7.72 23.93
CA ASP A 116 -2.79 8.06 24.90
C ASP A 116 -3.31 9.50 24.69
N ASN A 117 -4.19 9.96 25.58
CA ASN A 117 -4.86 11.26 25.45
C ASN A 117 -3.96 12.48 25.67
N ASP A 118 -2.78 12.32 26.26
CA ASP A 118 -1.82 13.42 26.41
C ASP A 118 -1.08 13.72 25.11
N ARG A 119 -1.14 12.83 24.12
CA ARG A 119 -0.60 13.06 22.77
C ARG A 119 -1.65 13.71 21.88
N THR A 120 -1.18 14.57 20.99
CA THR A 120 -2.02 15.30 20.04
C THR A 120 -2.72 14.35 19.05
N PRO A 121 -3.91 14.71 18.54
CA PRO A 121 -4.61 13.86 17.58
C PRO A 121 -3.79 13.57 16.31
N TRP A 122 -3.08 14.55 15.76
CA TRP A 122 -2.27 14.36 14.56
C TRP A 122 -1.11 13.39 14.77
N PHE A 123 -0.47 13.42 15.94
CA PHE A 123 0.53 12.45 16.32
C PHE A 123 -0.04 11.03 16.31
N ARG A 124 -1.16 10.84 17.02
CA ARG A 124 -1.79 9.53 17.21
C ARG A 124 -2.26 8.93 15.88
N ILE A 125 -2.85 9.75 15.01
CA ILE A 125 -3.31 9.33 13.67
C ILE A 125 -2.13 8.86 12.81
N ARG A 126 -1.06 9.67 12.73
CA ARG A 126 0.08 9.38 11.87
C ARG A 126 0.82 8.13 12.34
N LEU A 127 0.98 7.95 13.65
CA LEU A 127 1.59 6.74 14.21
C LEU A 127 0.75 5.48 13.93
N SER A 128 -0.58 5.56 13.99
CA SER A 128 -1.45 4.44 13.61
C SER A 128 -1.33 4.07 12.13
N ILE A 129 -1.21 5.06 11.23
CA ILE A 129 -0.99 4.83 9.80
C ILE A 129 0.37 4.17 9.54
N ASP A 130 1.42 4.55 10.28
CA ASP A 130 2.73 3.88 10.22
C ASP A 130 2.65 2.42 10.65
N GLY A 131 1.85 2.11 11.68
CA GLY A 131 1.59 0.75 12.11
C GLY A 131 0.95 -0.10 11.01
N VAL A 132 -0.08 0.43 10.32
CA VAL A 132 -0.71 -0.25 9.19
C VAL A 132 0.29 -0.51 8.06
N HIS A 133 1.09 0.48 7.69
CA HIS A 133 2.08 0.35 6.63
C HIS A 133 3.08 -0.78 6.92
N ASN A 134 3.60 -0.82 8.14
CA ASN A 134 4.60 -1.80 8.55
C ASN A 134 4.04 -3.22 8.69
N ILE A 135 2.80 -3.37 9.15
CA ILE A 135 2.16 -4.69 9.21
C ILE A 135 1.88 -5.23 7.81
N ARG A 136 1.41 -4.39 6.88
CA ARG A 136 1.17 -4.80 5.48
C ARG A 136 2.44 -5.26 4.76
N ALA A 137 3.61 -4.74 5.14
CA ALA A 137 4.89 -5.17 4.59
C ALA A 137 5.37 -6.53 5.12
N ARG A 138 4.83 -6.99 6.25
CA ARG A 138 5.30 -8.19 6.99
C ARG A 138 4.32 -9.35 6.95
N TYR A 139 3.05 -9.06 6.71
CA TYR A 139 1.97 -10.03 6.75
C TYR A 139 1.13 -9.93 5.49
N HIS A 140 0.61 -11.06 5.03
CA HIS A 140 -0.43 -11.13 4.01
C HIS A 140 -1.74 -10.57 4.61
N ILE A 141 -2.03 -9.30 4.29
CA ILE A 141 -3.19 -8.56 4.80
C ILE A 141 -4.27 -8.45 3.73
N ASP A 142 -5.53 -8.67 4.14
CA ASP A 142 -6.70 -8.38 3.33
C ASP A 142 -6.91 -6.86 3.28
N ASN A 143 -6.59 -6.27 2.12
CA ASN A 143 -6.71 -4.84 1.88
C ASN A 143 -8.16 -4.34 1.82
N GLN A 144 -9.19 -5.19 1.98
CA GLN A 144 -10.58 -4.76 2.16
C GLN A 144 -11.01 -4.75 3.64
N ARG A 145 -10.17 -5.27 4.54
CA ARG A 145 -10.49 -5.48 5.96
C ARG A 145 -9.47 -4.78 6.87
N ILE A 146 -9.13 -3.53 6.55
CA ILE A 146 -8.28 -2.69 7.40
C ILE A 146 -9.19 -1.71 8.16
N TYR A 147 -9.28 -1.89 9.47
CA TYR A 147 -10.18 -1.17 10.36
C TYR A 147 -9.44 -0.13 11.20
N ALA A 148 -9.91 1.12 11.16
CA ALA A 148 -9.57 2.08 12.21
C ALA A 148 -10.39 1.79 13.46
N MET A 149 -9.75 1.69 14.61
CA MET A 149 -10.45 1.41 15.86
C MET A 149 -9.88 2.23 17.00
N GLY A 150 -10.72 2.57 17.97
CA GLY A 150 -10.24 3.15 19.21
C GLY A 150 -11.31 3.24 20.28
N GLN A 151 -10.87 3.47 21.51
CA GLN A 151 -11.74 3.62 22.67
C GLN A 151 -11.73 5.05 23.19
N SER A 152 -12.89 5.64 23.46
CA SER A 152 -13.08 6.97 24.09
C SER A 152 -12.33 8.08 23.34
N GLY A 153 -11.31 8.71 23.92
CA GLY A 153 -10.41 9.64 23.23
C GLY A 153 -9.71 9.00 22.02
N GLY A 154 -9.37 7.72 22.10
CA GLY A 154 -8.90 6.93 20.96
C GLY A 154 -9.98 6.68 19.91
N GLY A 155 -11.25 6.48 20.30
CA GLY A 155 -12.36 6.34 19.36
C GLY A 155 -12.65 7.65 18.61
N ARG A 156 -12.53 8.78 19.34
CA ARG A 156 -12.53 10.14 18.80
C ARG A 156 -11.39 10.40 17.80
N VAL A 157 -10.23 9.76 17.98
CA VAL A 157 -9.11 9.81 17.02
C VAL A 157 -9.39 8.88 15.84
N ALA A 158 -9.87 7.66 16.08
CA ALA A 158 -10.21 6.71 15.04
C ALA A 158 -11.23 7.30 14.05
N SER A 159 -12.27 7.99 14.54
CA SER A 159 -13.26 8.66 13.67
C SER A 159 -12.68 9.82 12.87
N ARG A 160 -11.61 10.45 13.36
CA ARG A 160 -10.87 11.50 12.67
C ARG A 160 -9.85 10.98 11.66
N MET A 161 -9.54 9.68 11.62
CA MET A 161 -8.64 9.11 10.60
C MET A 161 -9.34 8.17 9.62
N ALA A 162 -10.40 7.49 10.03
CA ALA A 162 -11.08 6.50 9.21
C ALA A 162 -11.62 7.07 7.89
N VAL A 163 -12.31 8.20 7.94
CA VAL A 163 -12.89 8.84 6.75
C VAL A 163 -11.80 9.51 5.90
N PRO A 164 -10.96 10.40 6.43
CA PRO A 164 -9.95 11.09 5.63
C PRO A 164 -8.91 10.16 5.01
N PHE A 165 -8.65 9.01 5.64
CA PHE A 165 -7.73 7.99 5.15
C PHE A 165 -8.47 6.69 4.80
N ALA A 166 -9.64 6.82 4.16
CA ALA A 166 -10.46 5.68 3.73
C ALA A 166 -9.77 4.73 2.73
N ASP A 167 -8.72 5.19 2.04
CA ASP A 167 -7.80 4.37 1.22
C ASP A 167 -6.81 3.54 2.05
N VAL A 168 -6.55 3.93 3.31
CA VAL A 168 -5.78 3.13 4.28
C VAL A 168 -6.72 2.21 5.06
N PHE A 169 -7.84 2.76 5.56
CA PHE A 169 -8.83 2.05 6.38
C PHE A 169 -10.03 1.61 5.54
N SER A 170 -9.76 0.79 4.54
CA SER A 170 -10.71 0.29 3.53
C SER A 170 -11.81 -0.63 4.10
N GLY A 171 -11.61 -1.19 5.29
CA GLY A 171 -12.66 -1.89 6.03
C GLY A 171 -13.59 -0.94 6.78
N GLY A 172 -13.22 0.34 6.86
CA GLY A 172 -13.91 1.37 7.64
C GLY A 172 -13.44 1.39 9.09
N ALA A 173 -14.37 1.54 10.03
CA ALA A 173 -14.01 1.75 11.42
C ALA A 173 -14.99 1.23 12.46
N ILE A 174 -14.46 1.04 13.66
CA ILE A 174 -15.17 0.63 14.87
C ILE A 174 -14.84 1.66 15.97
N TYR A 175 -15.81 2.51 16.30
CA TYR A 175 -15.65 3.54 17.34
C TYR A 175 -16.24 3.02 18.65
N LEU A 176 -15.41 2.86 19.67
CA LEU A 176 -15.86 2.42 20.99
C LEU A 176 -15.97 3.61 21.94
N ILE A 177 -17.15 3.81 22.52
CA ILE A 177 -17.46 4.76 23.60
C ILE A 177 -16.91 6.18 23.37
N GLY A 178 -16.84 6.61 22.11
CA GLY A 178 -16.31 7.92 21.74
C GLY A 178 -16.06 8.05 20.25
N CYS A 179 -16.58 9.12 19.66
CA CYS A 179 -16.38 9.49 18.26
C CYS A 179 -16.55 11.00 18.08
N ASN A 180 -16.17 11.50 16.91
CA ASN A 180 -16.34 12.88 16.48
C ASN A 180 -16.93 12.94 15.06
N PRO A 181 -17.65 14.01 14.71
CA PRO A 181 -18.18 14.20 13.36
C PRO A 181 -17.05 14.34 12.34
N PHE A 182 -17.34 13.90 11.11
CA PHE A 182 -16.43 14.08 10.00
C PHE A 182 -16.55 15.50 9.43
N ARG A 183 -15.40 16.10 9.10
CA ARG A 183 -15.33 17.34 8.34
C ARG A 183 -14.56 17.12 7.06
N ALA A 184 -15.17 17.47 5.95
CA ALA A 184 -14.53 17.36 4.64
C ALA A 184 -13.27 18.23 4.55
N PRO A 185 -12.23 17.78 3.81
CA PRO A 185 -11.09 18.61 3.47
C PRO A 185 -11.53 19.89 2.76
N ALA A 186 -10.74 20.97 2.90
CA ALA A 186 -11.02 22.24 2.22
C ALA A 186 -10.85 22.15 0.69
N ASP A 187 -9.92 21.29 0.23
CA ASP A 187 -9.73 21.06 -1.19
C ASP A 187 -10.84 20.15 -1.76
N LYS A 188 -11.57 20.66 -2.76
CA LYS A 188 -12.74 19.96 -3.32
C LYS A 188 -12.38 18.64 -4.00
N ALA A 189 -11.24 18.57 -4.70
CA ALA A 189 -10.85 17.34 -5.39
C ALA A 189 -10.47 16.25 -4.38
N VAL A 190 -9.75 16.64 -3.33
CA VAL A 190 -9.41 15.75 -2.21
C VAL A 190 -10.67 15.29 -1.48
N ALA A 191 -11.60 16.22 -1.19
CA ALA A 191 -12.86 15.93 -0.54
C ALA A 191 -13.73 14.96 -1.35
N THR A 192 -13.89 15.17 -2.67
CA THR A 192 -14.65 14.26 -3.54
C THR A 192 -14.04 12.86 -3.58
N ARG A 193 -12.71 12.75 -3.69
CA ARG A 193 -12.01 11.46 -3.66
C ARG A 193 -12.24 10.74 -2.33
N ILE A 194 -12.07 11.44 -1.21
CA ILE A 194 -12.25 10.89 0.14
C ILE A 194 -13.69 10.47 0.39
N ASP A 195 -14.66 11.30 -0.01
CA ASP A 195 -16.09 10.98 0.12
C ASP A 195 -16.46 9.70 -0.62
N ALA A 196 -16.00 9.54 -1.87
CA ALA A 196 -16.24 8.34 -2.66
C ALA A 196 -15.66 7.08 -2.01
N LEU A 197 -14.41 7.15 -1.54
CA LEU A 197 -13.75 6.04 -0.84
C LEU A 197 -14.46 5.71 0.47
N ALA A 198 -14.74 6.71 1.29
CA ALA A 198 -15.31 6.49 2.60
C ALA A 198 -16.77 5.99 2.54
N LYS A 199 -17.54 6.37 1.52
CA LYS A 199 -18.89 5.83 1.31
C LYS A 199 -18.90 4.35 0.89
N ALA A 200 -17.78 3.81 0.40
CA ALA A 200 -17.64 2.38 0.17
C ALA A 200 -17.36 1.60 1.48
N ASN A 201 -16.98 2.28 2.56
CA ASN A 201 -16.56 1.69 3.83
C ASN A 201 -17.73 1.60 4.83
N ARG A 202 -17.47 0.95 5.98
CA ARG A 202 -18.47 0.62 7.01
C ARG A 202 -18.10 1.22 8.35
N PHE A 203 -19.04 1.85 9.05
CA PHE A 203 -18.75 2.53 10.32
C PHE A 203 -19.66 2.01 11.43
N ALA A 204 -19.06 1.35 12.41
CA ALA A 204 -19.74 0.90 13.62
C ALA A 204 -19.52 1.90 14.77
N PHE A 205 -20.62 2.30 15.38
CA PHE A 205 -20.67 3.19 16.53
C PHE A 205 -21.12 2.38 17.73
N VAL A 206 -20.20 2.08 18.65
CA VAL A 206 -20.45 1.23 19.82
C VAL A 206 -20.38 2.06 21.08
N THR A 207 -21.43 2.03 21.91
CA THR A 207 -21.52 2.76 23.17
C THR A 207 -22.24 1.94 24.23
N GLY A 208 -22.23 2.38 25.49
CA GLY A 208 -23.05 1.80 26.56
C GLY A 208 -24.33 2.58 26.83
N SER A 209 -25.36 1.94 27.40
CA SER A 209 -26.61 2.62 27.78
C SER A 209 -26.41 3.65 28.90
N GLU A 210 -25.41 3.45 29.75
CA GLU A 210 -25.05 4.34 30.87
C GLU A 210 -23.77 5.16 30.59
N ASP A 211 -23.22 5.07 29.37
CA ASP A 211 -22.05 5.85 28.96
C ASP A 211 -22.41 7.34 28.81
N TYR A 212 -21.65 8.21 29.47
CA TYR A 212 -21.82 9.66 29.34
C TYR A 212 -21.54 10.17 27.92
N ASN A 213 -20.78 9.44 27.09
CA ASN A 213 -20.57 9.78 25.68
C ASN A 213 -21.73 9.34 24.77
N LYS A 214 -22.72 8.57 25.26
CA LYS A 214 -23.85 8.07 24.46
C LYS A 214 -24.57 9.16 23.66
N PRO A 215 -24.97 10.32 24.23
CA PRO A 215 -25.63 11.36 23.44
C PRO A 215 -24.78 11.84 22.26
N GLY A 216 -23.48 12.08 22.51
CA GLY A 216 -22.55 12.48 21.45
C GLY A 216 -22.37 11.41 20.37
N THR A 217 -22.35 10.13 20.75
CA THR A 217 -22.29 9.02 19.78
C THR A 217 -23.54 8.98 18.90
N ILE A 218 -24.72 9.19 19.46
CA ILE A 218 -25.99 9.29 18.71
C ILE A 218 -25.94 10.44 17.72
N ASP A 219 -25.47 11.61 18.14
CA ASP A 219 -25.38 12.82 17.31
C ASP A 219 -24.42 12.61 16.13
N VAL A 220 -23.24 12.03 16.37
CA VAL A 220 -22.27 11.74 15.30
C VAL A 220 -22.82 10.69 14.33
N HIS A 221 -23.50 9.65 14.83
CA HIS A 221 -24.15 8.67 13.95
C HIS A 221 -25.26 9.32 13.10
N ALA A 222 -26.01 10.27 13.65
CA ALA A 222 -26.99 11.06 12.90
C ALA A 222 -26.32 11.96 11.84
N ASP A 223 -25.19 12.58 12.16
CA ASP A 223 -24.39 13.38 11.23
C ASP A 223 -23.91 12.55 10.03
N TYR A 224 -23.35 11.35 10.26
CA TYR A 224 -22.95 10.43 9.18
C TYR A 224 -24.14 10.04 8.29
N ARG A 225 -25.33 9.81 8.88
CA ARG A 225 -26.56 9.59 8.11
C ARG A 225 -26.96 10.81 7.28
N GLY A 226 -26.88 12.01 7.86
CA GLY A 226 -27.13 13.27 7.16
C GLY A 226 -26.18 13.50 5.97
N GLN A 227 -24.93 13.06 6.11
CA GLN A 227 -23.91 13.06 5.05
C GLN A 227 -24.04 11.91 4.04
N LYS A 228 -25.09 11.09 4.16
CA LYS A 228 -25.43 9.99 3.25
C LYS A 228 -24.36 8.89 3.18
N PHE A 229 -23.71 8.59 4.31
CA PHE A 229 -22.91 7.38 4.41
C PHE A 229 -23.84 6.15 4.41
N PRO A 230 -23.68 5.20 3.47
CA PRO A 230 -24.67 4.14 3.25
C PRO A 230 -24.57 2.96 4.22
N HIS A 231 -23.45 2.81 4.93
CA HIS A 231 -23.14 1.63 5.73
C HIS A 231 -22.78 2.02 7.16
N LEU A 232 -23.81 2.18 7.99
CA LEU A 232 -23.68 2.59 9.38
C LEU A 232 -24.42 1.61 10.29
N ILE A 233 -23.84 1.31 11.45
CA ILE A 233 -24.53 0.61 12.54
C ILE A 233 -24.29 1.34 13.86
N TYR A 234 -25.35 1.47 14.65
CA TYR A 234 -25.28 1.94 16.03
C TYR A 234 -25.56 0.75 16.96
N LEU A 235 -24.65 0.51 17.90
CA LEU A 235 -24.67 -0.59 18.84
C LEU A 235 -24.60 -0.03 20.27
N GLU A 236 -25.60 -0.36 21.08
CA GLU A 236 -25.69 0.10 22.46
C GLU A 236 -25.71 -1.09 23.41
N GLN A 237 -24.65 -1.25 24.20
CA GLN A 237 -24.55 -2.30 25.21
C GLN A 237 -25.35 -1.93 26.47
N PRO A 238 -26.38 -2.72 26.87
CA PRO A 238 -27.14 -2.45 28.08
C PRO A 238 -26.28 -2.50 29.33
N GLY A 239 -26.46 -1.52 30.22
CA GLY A 239 -25.80 -1.43 31.53
C GLY A 239 -24.31 -1.07 31.48
N LEU A 240 -23.73 -0.89 30.29
CA LEU A 240 -22.35 -0.44 30.15
C LEU A 240 -22.28 1.07 30.40
N ASP A 241 -21.42 1.47 31.33
CA ASP A 241 -21.01 2.85 31.60
C ASP A 241 -19.84 3.25 30.67
N HIS A 242 -18.93 4.12 31.11
CA HIS A 242 -17.78 4.53 30.30
C HIS A 242 -16.61 3.53 30.35
N ASN A 243 -16.87 2.27 30.01
CA ASN A 243 -15.89 1.18 30.02
C ASN A 243 -15.81 0.46 28.67
N THR A 244 -14.75 -0.32 28.47
CA THR A 244 -14.57 -1.10 27.24
C THR A 244 -15.77 -2.03 27.00
N PRO A 245 -16.41 -1.98 25.81
CA PRO A 245 -17.47 -2.92 25.47
C PRO A 245 -17.03 -4.39 25.59
N SER A 246 -17.97 -5.29 25.83
CA SER A 246 -17.65 -6.72 25.92
C SER A 246 -17.20 -7.26 24.56
N ALA A 247 -16.52 -8.41 24.56
CA ALA A 247 -16.11 -9.09 23.33
C ALA A 247 -17.31 -9.40 22.40
N GLU A 248 -18.47 -9.69 22.95
CA GLU A 248 -19.71 -9.90 22.18
C GLU A 248 -20.12 -8.64 21.40
N TRP A 249 -20.06 -7.46 22.03
CA TRP A 249 -20.43 -6.21 21.37
C TRP A 249 -19.39 -5.74 20.36
N PHE A 250 -18.12 -6.02 20.63
CA PHE A 250 -17.06 -5.85 19.65
C PHE A 250 -17.23 -6.78 18.44
N GLU A 251 -17.56 -8.05 18.66
CA GLU A 251 -17.80 -9.00 17.58
C GLU A 251 -18.97 -8.57 16.69
N LYS A 252 -20.07 -8.07 17.26
CA LYS A 252 -21.18 -7.49 16.47
C LYS A 252 -20.72 -6.39 15.51
N ALA A 253 -19.79 -5.54 15.94
CA ALA A 253 -19.19 -4.51 15.09
C ALA A 253 -18.31 -5.11 13.98
N VAL A 254 -17.46 -6.09 14.32
CA VAL A 254 -16.61 -6.80 13.35
C VAL A 254 -17.47 -7.48 12.28
N VAL A 255 -18.50 -8.24 12.68
CA VAL A 255 -19.43 -8.91 11.77
C VAL A 255 -20.11 -7.93 10.83
N PHE A 256 -20.55 -6.77 11.33
CA PHE A 256 -21.12 -5.73 10.49
C PHE A 256 -20.12 -5.20 9.46
N ASN A 257 -18.89 -4.92 9.87
CA ASN A 257 -17.83 -4.43 8.99
C ASN A 257 -17.41 -5.47 7.94
N ASP A 258 -17.41 -6.76 8.29
CA ASP A 258 -17.07 -7.88 7.39
C ASP A 258 -18.19 -8.25 6.41
N ALA A 259 -19.45 -7.94 6.72
CA ALA A 259 -20.62 -8.40 5.96
C ALA A 259 -20.52 -8.15 4.44
N PRO A 260 -20.02 -7.01 3.94
CA PRO A 260 -19.92 -6.79 2.49
C PRO A 260 -18.85 -7.65 1.81
N VAL A 261 -17.77 -8.01 2.52
CA VAL A 261 -16.74 -8.93 2.01
C VAL A 261 -17.32 -10.34 1.88
N LEU A 262 -18.11 -10.79 2.86
CA LEU A 262 -18.84 -12.07 2.81
C LEU A 262 -19.89 -12.09 1.69
N ALA A 263 -20.65 -11.00 1.54
CA ALA A 263 -21.64 -10.85 0.48
C ALA A 263 -20.98 -10.85 -0.91
N GLY A 264 -19.85 -10.17 -1.07
CA GLY A 264 -19.06 -10.15 -2.29
C GLY A 264 -18.55 -11.53 -2.69
N ALA A 265 -18.04 -12.32 -1.72
CA ALA A 265 -17.62 -13.69 -1.97
C ALA A 265 -18.79 -14.59 -2.41
N THR A 266 -19.94 -14.47 -1.74
CA THR A 266 -21.17 -15.22 -2.10
C THR A 266 -21.67 -14.86 -3.51
N ALA A 267 -21.65 -13.56 -3.84
CA ALA A 267 -22.02 -13.08 -5.16
C ALA A 267 -21.06 -13.58 -6.24
N ALA A 268 -19.75 -13.57 -5.99
CA ALA A 268 -18.74 -14.08 -6.90
C ALA A 268 -18.88 -15.60 -7.12
N LEU A 269 -19.18 -16.39 -6.08
CA LEU A 269 -19.49 -17.82 -6.22
C LEU A 269 -20.73 -18.04 -7.09
N THR A 270 -21.80 -17.28 -6.86
CA THR A 270 -23.05 -17.35 -7.63
C THR A 270 -22.82 -17.00 -9.09
N GLN A 271 -22.05 -15.94 -9.35
CA GLN A 271 -21.65 -15.53 -10.68
C GLN A 271 -20.81 -16.60 -11.37
N GLY A 272 -19.86 -17.20 -10.66
CA GLY A 272 -19.05 -18.31 -11.17
C GLY A 272 -19.91 -19.48 -11.64
N LYS A 273 -20.90 -19.89 -10.82
CA LYS A 273 -21.86 -20.96 -11.17
C LYS A 273 -22.65 -20.62 -12.44
N ASP A 274 -23.20 -19.41 -12.53
CA ASP A 274 -23.94 -18.95 -13.71
C ASP A 274 -23.06 -18.95 -14.97
N LEU A 275 -21.84 -18.40 -14.89
CA LEU A 275 -20.90 -18.35 -16.01
C LEU A 275 -20.45 -19.75 -16.46
N GLU A 276 -20.26 -20.68 -15.53
CA GLU A 276 -19.91 -22.06 -15.82
C GLU A 276 -21.04 -22.77 -16.59
N THR A 277 -22.32 -22.57 -16.21
CA THR A 277 -23.46 -23.13 -16.98
C THR A 277 -23.53 -22.59 -18.41
N LYS A 278 -23.06 -21.35 -18.61
CA LYS A 278 -22.97 -20.68 -19.91
C LYS A 278 -21.70 -21.05 -20.69
N LYS A 279 -20.88 -21.98 -20.18
CA LYS A 279 -19.58 -22.40 -20.74
C LYS A 279 -18.58 -21.24 -20.91
N LYS A 280 -18.72 -20.19 -20.08
CA LYS A 280 -17.78 -19.07 -20.00
C LYS A 280 -16.72 -19.40 -18.95
N HIS A 281 -15.92 -20.44 -19.21
CA HIS A 281 -15.07 -21.04 -18.18
C HIS A 281 -14.01 -20.08 -17.63
N ARG A 282 -13.46 -19.17 -18.45
CA ARG A 282 -12.45 -18.21 -17.99
C ARG A 282 -13.03 -17.18 -17.03
N GLU A 283 -14.20 -16.63 -17.37
CA GLU A 283 -14.91 -15.70 -16.52
C GLU A 283 -15.42 -16.39 -15.25
N ALA A 284 -15.90 -17.63 -15.36
CA ALA A 284 -16.29 -18.44 -14.20
C ALA A 284 -15.11 -18.67 -13.26
N TYR A 285 -13.94 -19.02 -13.80
CA TYR A 285 -12.71 -19.23 -13.06
C TYR A 285 -12.29 -17.98 -12.30
N ALA A 286 -12.29 -16.81 -12.94
CA ALA A 286 -11.97 -15.54 -12.27
C ALA A 286 -12.94 -15.22 -11.12
N ALA A 287 -14.25 -15.46 -11.31
CA ALA A 287 -15.25 -15.26 -10.27
C ALA A 287 -15.06 -16.25 -9.09
N TYR A 288 -14.73 -17.51 -9.37
CA TYR A 288 -14.41 -18.48 -8.32
C TYR A 288 -13.10 -18.15 -7.60
N GLN A 289 -12.06 -17.68 -8.29
CA GLN A 289 -10.83 -17.21 -7.63
C GLN A 289 -11.11 -16.06 -6.67
N GLN A 290 -11.96 -15.10 -7.07
CA GLN A 290 -12.39 -14.02 -6.19
C GLN A 290 -13.10 -14.56 -4.94
N ALA A 291 -14.06 -15.48 -5.09
CA ALA A 291 -14.75 -16.09 -3.95
C ALA A 291 -13.80 -16.91 -3.05
N ALA A 292 -12.91 -17.69 -3.65
CA ALA A 292 -11.93 -18.53 -2.95
C ALA A 292 -10.90 -17.72 -2.15
N SER A 293 -10.62 -16.47 -2.56
CA SER A 293 -9.68 -15.59 -1.87
C SER A 293 -10.21 -15.03 -0.54
N CYS A 294 -11.52 -15.15 -0.27
CA CYS A 294 -12.14 -14.60 0.93
C CYS A 294 -11.90 -15.51 2.15
N ALA A 295 -10.90 -15.14 2.97
CA ALA A 295 -10.44 -15.97 4.08
C ALA A 295 -11.48 -16.24 5.18
N ILE A 296 -12.52 -15.41 5.27
CA ILE A 296 -13.59 -15.48 6.29
C ILE A 296 -14.90 -16.11 5.78
N ALA A 297 -15.04 -16.36 4.48
CA ALA A 297 -16.22 -16.99 3.90
C ALA A 297 -16.05 -18.52 3.82
N GLY A 298 -15.79 -19.20 4.95
CA GLY A 298 -15.32 -20.59 5.02
C GLY A 298 -15.90 -21.55 3.96
N ASP A 299 -17.20 -21.80 4.00
CA ASP A 299 -17.85 -22.75 3.08
C ASP A 299 -17.87 -22.26 1.64
N VAL A 300 -18.11 -20.96 1.43
CA VAL A 300 -18.13 -20.32 0.10
C VAL A 300 -16.75 -20.39 -0.56
N ALA A 301 -15.69 -20.09 0.20
CA ALA A 301 -14.32 -20.12 -0.28
C ALA A 301 -13.87 -21.54 -0.59
N MET A 302 -14.24 -22.52 0.25
CA MET A 302 -13.95 -23.94 0.02
C MET A 302 -14.65 -24.47 -1.24
N GLU A 303 -15.95 -24.15 -1.42
CA GLU A 303 -16.69 -24.53 -2.62
C GLU A 303 -16.07 -23.90 -3.87
N ALA A 304 -15.75 -22.61 -3.82
CA ALA A 304 -15.10 -21.90 -4.91
C ALA A 304 -13.72 -22.48 -5.26
N ALA A 305 -12.90 -22.82 -4.25
CA ALA A 305 -11.59 -23.44 -4.46
C ALA A 305 -11.69 -24.82 -5.13
N SER A 306 -12.72 -25.60 -4.78
CA SER A 306 -13.02 -26.87 -5.46
C SER A 306 -13.40 -26.62 -6.92
N ALA A 307 -14.24 -25.61 -7.19
CA ALA A 307 -14.62 -25.23 -8.55
C ALA A 307 -13.42 -24.72 -9.39
N VAL A 308 -12.53 -23.92 -8.80
CA VAL A 308 -11.24 -23.51 -9.40
C VAL A 308 -10.44 -24.76 -9.81
N SER A 309 -10.24 -25.69 -8.87
CA SER A 309 -9.46 -26.92 -9.11
C SER A 309 -10.05 -27.77 -10.24
N ARG A 310 -11.37 -27.84 -10.33
CA ARG A 310 -12.09 -28.54 -11.40
C ARG A 310 -11.95 -27.85 -12.77
N LEU A 311 -11.95 -26.52 -12.81
CA LEU A 311 -11.87 -25.76 -14.06
C LEU A 311 -10.46 -25.67 -14.65
N VAL A 312 -9.40 -25.79 -13.84
CA VAL A 312 -8.00 -25.76 -14.33
C VAL A 312 -7.77 -26.69 -15.55
N PRO A 313 -8.07 -28.01 -15.50
CA PRO A 313 -7.85 -28.89 -16.65
C PRO A 313 -8.74 -28.55 -17.86
N VAL A 314 -9.95 -28.03 -17.63
CA VAL A 314 -10.84 -27.59 -18.72
C VAL A 314 -10.23 -26.41 -19.46
N LEU A 315 -9.79 -25.40 -18.71
CA LEU A 315 -9.15 -24.20 -19.26
C LEU A 315 -7.83 -24.54 -19.95
N ASP A 316 -7.02 -25.43 -19.38
CA ASP A 316 -5.76 -25.84 -20.00
C ASP A 316 -6.00 -26.55 -21.35
N GLY A 317 -7.04 -27.37 -21.47
CA GLY A 317 -7.44 -27.99 -22.74
C GLY A 317 -7.94 -26.99 -23.79
N GLU A 318 -8.72 -25.99 -23.37
CA GLU A 318 -9.15 -24.90 -24.26
C GLU A 318 -7.96 -24.04 -24.72
N ALA A 319 -7.08 -23.69 -23.79
CA ALA A 319 -5.84 -22.98 -24.06
C ALA A 319 -4.97 -23.77 -25.04
N ALA A 320 -4.83 -25.09 -24.86
CA ALA A 320 -4.03 -25.95 -25.74
C ALA A 320 -4.58 -26.00 -27.16
N THR A 321 -5.91 -26.02 -27.29
CA THR A 321 -6.59 -25.97 -28.59
C THR A 321 -6.32 -24.63 -29.30
N GLU A 322 -6.41 -23.51 -28.58
CA GLU A 322 -6.12 -22.19 -29.16
C GLU A 322 -4.64 -22.02 -29.49
N LEU A 323 -3.72 -22.51 -28.64
CA LEU A 323 -2.29 -22.46 -28.89
C LEU A 323 -1.90 -23.28 -30.13
N THR A 324 -2.54 -24.43 -30.36
CA THR A 324 -2.33 -25.25 -31.56
C THR A 324 -2.72 -24.50 -32.82
N LYS A 325 -3.87 -23.80 -32.82
CA LYS A 325 -4.30 -22.95 -33.95
C LYS A 325 -3.34 -21.78 -34.16
N LEU A 326 -2.85 -21.19 -33.06
CA LEU A 326 -1.88 -20.09 -33.13
C LEU A 326 -0.58 -20.54 -33.81
N ALA A 327 -0.16 -21.80 -33.62
CA ALA A 327 1.03 -22.35 -34.25
C ALA A 327 0.99 -22.35 -35.79
N GLU A 328 -0.21 -22.34 -36.40
CA GLU A 328 -0.38 -22.25 -37.87
C GLU A 328 0.06 -20.88 -38.42
N LYS A 329 -0.08 -19.81 -37.62
CA LYS A 329 0.33 -18.44 -37.97
C LYS A 329 1.02 -17.78 -36.79
N LEU A 330 2.13 -18.38 -36.38
CA LEU A 330 2.87 -17.96 -35.22
C LEU A 330 3.46 -16.54 -35.39
N SER A 331 3.16 -15.66 -34.44
CA SER A 331 3.78 -14.34 -34.35
C SER A 331 3.93 -13.90 -32.90
N GLY A 332 4.92 -13.06 -32.62
CA GLY A 332 5.14 -12.55 -31.26
C GLY A 332 3.92 -11.82 -30.70
N ALA A 333 3.24 -11.01 -31.52
CA ALA A 333 2.01 -10.32 -31.13
C ALA A 333 0.90 -11.30 -30.73
N ALA A 334 0.68 -12.36 -31.50
CA ALA A 334 -0.33 -13.36 -31.18
C ALA A 334 -0.01 -14.09 -29.87
N VAL A 335 1.24 -14.49 -29.65
CA VAL A 335 1.66 -15.18 -28.42
C VAL A 335 1.49 -14.29 -27.19
N ARG A 336 1.83 -13.00 -27.27
CA ARG A 336 1.63 -12.06 -26.15
C ARG A 336 0.14 -11.88 -25.82
N THR A 337 -0.69 -11.73 -26.85
CA THR A 337 -2.15 -11.68 -26.66
C THR A 337 -2.67 -12.96 -26.01
N PHE A 338 -2.16 -14.12 -26.41
CA PHE A 338 -2.50 -15.40 -25.79
C PHE A 338 -2.13 -15.45 -24.31
N VAL A 339 -0.89 -15.08 -23.95
CA VAL A 339 -0.42 -15.09 -22.56
C VAL A 339 -1.19 -14.11 -21.67
N GLN A 340 -1.64 -12.98 -22.21
CA GLN A 340 -2.51 -12.04 -21.49
C GLN A 340 -3.95 -12.56 -21.32
N LYS A 341 -4.41 -13.40 -22.25
CA LYS A 341 -5.78 -13.90 -22.33
C LYS A 341 -6.06 -15.05 -21.35
N TRP A 342 -5.05 -15.85 -21.04
CA TRP A 342 -5.16 -17.09 -20.27
C TRP A 342 -4.50 -16.96 -18.88
N PRO A 343 -5.05 -17.61 -17.83
CA PRO A 343 -4.44 -17.61 -16.50
C PRO A 343 -2.98 -18.10 -16.54
N ALA A 344 -2.10 -17.44 -15.80
CA ALA A 344 -0.66 -17.66 -15.85
C ALA A 344 -0.24 -19.02 -15.29
N GLU A 345 -1.06 -19.58 -14.39
CA GLU A 345 -0.92 -20.84 -13.69
C GLU A 345 -1.20 -22.07 -14.56
N LEU A 346 -1.79 -21.89 -15.76
CA LEU A 346 -2.05 -23.01 -16.65
C LEU A 346 -0.73 -23.53 -17.28
N PRO A 347 -0.51 -24.85 -17.35
CA PRO A 347 0.63 -25.45 -18.05
C PRO A 347 0.78 -24.94 -19.49
N THR A 348 -0.32 -24.76 -20.21
CA THR A 348 -0.31 -24.26 -21.59
C THR A 348 0.10 -22.79 -21.67
N THR A 349 -0.33 -21.94 -20.73
CA THR A 349 0.11 -20.54 -20.68
C THR A 349 1.62 -20.46 -20.43
N THR A 350 2.16 -21.36 -19.61
CA THR A 350 3.61 -21.47 -19.40
C THR A 350 4.33 -21.83 -20.70
N LYS A 351 3.86 -22.87 -21.43
CA LYS A 351 4.42 -23.23 -22.74
C LYS A 351 4.34 -22.07 -23.76
N ALA A 352 3.25 -21.31 -23.76
CA ALA A 352 3.11 -20.15 -24.61
C ALA A 352 4.08 -19.02 -24.22
N ARG A 353 4.40 -18.86 -22.93
CA ARG A 353 5.43 -17.93 -22.47
C ARG A 353 6.81 -18.35 -22.95
N ASP A 354 7.16 -19.64 -22.87
CA ASP A 354 8.44 -20.16 -23.42
C ASP A 354 8.55 -19.95 -24.93
N LEU A 355 7.43 -20.11 -25.65
CA LEU A 355 7.35 -19.80 -27.07
C LEU A 355 7.58 -18.32 -27.34
N GLY A 356 6.98 -17.44 -26.52
CA GLY A 356 7.20 -16.00 -26.59
C GLY A 356 8.66 -15.63 -26.31
N GLU A 357 9.29 -16.26 -25.33
CA GLU A 357 10.71 -16.10 -24.98
C GLU A 357 11.61 -16.42 -26.19
N ARG A 358 11.36 -17.54 -26.86
CA ARG A 358 12.09 -17.92 -28.08
C ARG A 358 11.90 -16.92 -29.21
N LEU A 359 10.66 -16.54 -29.51
CA LEU A 359 10.35 -15.58 -30.58
C LEU A 359 10.97 -14.22 -30.32
N ALA A 360 10.94 -13.77 -29.06
CA ALA A 360 11.55 -12.53 -28.64
C ALA A 360 13.08 -12.60 -28.79
N GLY A 361 13.70 -13.74 -28.47
CA GLY A 361 15.10 -14.01 -28.79
C GLY A 361 15.43 -13.86 -30.28
N GLU A 362 14.64 -14.49 -31.14
CA GLU A 362 14.80 -14.40 -32.60
C GLU A 362 14.60 -12.97 -33.13
N GLU A 363 13.63 -12.22 -32.59
CA GLU A 363 13.42 -10.81 -32.94
C GLU A 363 14.58 -9.93 -32.49
N LEU A 364 15.15 -10.17 -31.29
CA LEU A 364 16.33 -9.46 -30.82
C LEU A 364 17.55 -9.74 -31.70
N ASP A 365 17.78 -11.01 -32.05
CA ASP A 365 18.90 -11.42 -32.91
C ASP A 365 18.82 -10.78 -34.30
N LYS A 366 17.60 -10.58 -34.83
CA LYS A 366 17.36 -9.88 -36.10
C LYS A 366 17.70 -8.39 -36.06
N LEU A 367 17.78 -7.76 -34.88
CA LEU A 367 18.28 -6.38 -34.78
C LEU A 367 19.78 -6.28 -35.10
N GLY A 368 20.49 -7.42 -35.15
CA GLY A 368 21.89 -7.52 -35.55
C GLY A 368 22.87 -7.16 -34.43
N ALA A 369 24.16 -7.17 -34.77
CA ALA A 369 25.25 -6.94 -33.80
C ALA A 369 25.38 -5.49 -33.30
N LYS A 370 24.80 -4.53 -34.02
CA LYS A 370 24.82 -3.10 -33.69
C LYS A 370 23.41 -2.50 -33.80
N PRO A 371 22.48 -2.91 -32.91
CA PRO A 371 21.12 -2.42 -32.94
C PRO A 371 21.07 -0.92 -32.60
N THR A 372 20.04 -0.21 -33.07
CA THR A 372 19.85 1.20 -32.71
C THR A 372 19.16 1.31 -31.33
N VAL A 373 19.38 2.43 -30.63
CA VAL A 373 18.69 2.75 -29.36
C VAL A 373 17.18 2.66 -29.51
N SER A 374 16.63 3.23 -30.60
CA SER A 374 15.19 3.20 -30.85
C SER A 374 14.66 1.78 -31.06
N ALA A 375 15.42 0.91 -31.74
CA ALA A 375 15.03 -0.47 -31.95
C ALA A 375 15.00 -1.25 -30.62
N LEU A 376 16.04 -1.12 -29.78
CA LEU A 376 16.09 -1.75 -28.47
C LEU A 376 14.99 -1.25 -27.53
N ARG A 377 14.70 0.06 -27.53
CA ARG A 377 13.59 0.61 -26.74
C ARG A 377 12.23 0.07 -27.22
N GLY A 378 12.03 -0.01 -28.53
CA GLY A 378 10.84 -0.66 -29.11
C GLY A 378 10.71 -2.12 -28.69
N PHE A 379 11.83 -2.85 -28.68
CA PHE A 379 11.89 -4.23 -28.23
C PHE A 379 11.53 -4.38 -26.75
N LEU A 380 12.17 -3.60 -25.86
CA LEU A 380 11.93 -3.62 -24.42
C LEU A 380 10.47 -3.29 -24.06
N LYS A 381 9.85 -2.36 -24.79
CA LYS A 381 8.43 -2.04 -24.66
C LYS A 381 7.54 -3.22 -25.07
N THR A 382 7.90 -3.89 -26.15
CA THR A 382 7.09 -4.96 -26.76
C THR A 382 7.16 -6.26 -25.95
N TRP A 383 8.34 -6.59 -25.43
CA TRP A 383 8.65 -7.83 -24.74
C TRP A 383 8.90 -7.64 -23.24
N GLY A 384 8.29 -6.61 -22.65
CA GLY A 384 8.29 -6.41 -21.20
C GLY A 384 7.72 -7.64 -20.48
N GLY A 385 8.42 -8.13 -19.45
CA GLY A 385 8.03 -9.31 -18.67
C GLY A 385 8.62 -10.65 -19.16
N TYR A 386 9.41 -10.65 -20.23
CA TYR A 386 10.15 -11.82 -20.72
C TYR A 386 11.62 -11.76 -20.28
N ALA A 387 12.29 -12.90 -20.13
CA ALA A 387 13.67 -12.96 -19.62
C ALA A 387 14.68 -12.39 -20.62
N VAL A 388 14.42 -12.50 -21.93
CA VAL A 388 15.23 -11.93 -23.02
C VAL A 388 15.39 -10.42 -22.90
N ARG A 389 14.51 -9.75 -22.15
CA ARG A 389 14.63 -8.33 -21.79
C ARG A 389 16.03 -8.01 -21.27
N GLU A 390 16.64 -8.89 -20.48
CA GLU A 390 17.98 -8.65 -19.89
C GLU A 390 19.08 -8.64 -20.96
N ARG A 391 18.95 -9.44 -22.03
CA ARG A 391 19.85 -9.38 -23.19
C ARG A 391 19.70 -8.05 -23.93
N ALA A 392 18.47 -7.56 -24.11
CA ALA A 392 18.21 -6.27 -24.75
C ALA A 392 18.70 -5.08 -23.90
N ILE A 393 18.55 -5.15 -22.56
CA ILE A 393 19.13 -4.16 -21.64
C ILE A 393 20.65 -4.16 -21.74
N SER A 394 21.28 -5.34 -21.78
CA SER A 394 22.73 -5.46 -21.93
C SER A 394 23.23 -4.85 -23.25
N ALA A 395 22.51 -5.09 -24.36
CA ALA A 395 22.82 -4.47 -25.65
C ALA A 395 22.64 -2.94 -25.61
N LEU A 396 21.60 -2.45 -24.93
CA LEU A 396 21.36 -1.02 -24.77
C LEU A 396 22.44 -0.37 -23.90
N ASP A 397 22.93 -1.08 -22.89
CA ASP A 397 23.98 -0.64 -21.98
C ASP A 397 25.34 -0.48 -22.69
N LEU A 398 25.65 -1.31 -23.68
CA LEU A 398 26.84 -1.11 -24.51
C LEU A 398 26.79 0.23 -25.27
N LEU A 399 25.63 0.56 -25.84
CA LEU A 399 25.42 1.86 -26.49
C LEU A 399 25.45 3.02 -25.49
N ALA A 400 24.93 2.80 -24.28
CA ALA A 400 24.99 3.77 -23.19
C ALA A 400 26.44 4.05 -22.81
N LYS A 401 27.28 3.01 -22.69
CA LYS A 401 28.72 3.13 -22.41
C LYS A 401 29.45 3.94 -23.47
N ASP A 402 29.10 3.77 -24.75
CA ASP A 402 29.68 4.58 -25.83
C ASP A 402 29.27 6.07 -25.73
N ALA A 403 28.06 6.34 -25.25
CA ALA A 403 27.56 7.70 -25.05
C ALA A 403 28.04 8.34 -23.72
N TRP A 404 28.41 7.52 -22.74
CA TRP A 404 28.74 7.91 -21.36
C TRP A 404 29.81 9.00 -21.26
N PRO A 405 30.95 8.96 -22.00
CA PRO A 405 32.00 9.97 -21.88
C PRO A 405 31.51 11.41 -22.09
N LYS A 406 30.45 11.64 -22.89
CA LYS A 406 29.88 12.97 -23.11
C LYS A 406 29.20 13.54 -21.86
N ALA A 407 28.54 12.70 -21.08
CA ALA A 407 27.90 13.10 -19.83
C ALA A 407 28.92 13.14 -18.68
N GLU A 408 29.85 12.18 -18.66
CA GLU A 408 30.85 12.04 -17.60
C GLU A 408 31.85 13.19 -17.56
N THR A 409 32.31 13.68 -18.72
CA THR A 409 33.33 14.74 -18.80
C THR A 409 32.81 16.14 -18.48
N VAL A 410 31.49 16.32 -18.30
CA VAL A 410 30.91 17.58 -17.85
C VAL A 410 31.41 17.88 -16.43
N LYS A 411 31.94 19.08 -16.20
CA LYS A 411 32.48 19.48 -14.90
C LYS A 411 31.40 19.38 -13.80
N PRO A 412 31.74 18.89 -12.59
CA PRO A 412 30.79 18.78 -11.48
C PRO A 412 30.00 20.07 -11.21
N GLY A 413 28.71 19.91 -10.93
CA GLY A 413 27.77 21.01 -10.67
C GLY A 413 26.47 20.92 -11.48
N ALA A 414 25.67 21.99 -11.47
CA ALA A 414 24.32 22.02 -12.04
C ALA A 414 24.22 21.55 -13.50
N ALA A 415 25.21 21.92 -14.33
CA ALA A 415 25.26 21.49 -15.73
C ALA A 415 25.47 19.98 -15.86
N ARG A 416 26.36 19.39 -15.05
CA ARG A 416 26.59 17.94 -15.00
C ARG A 416 25.36 17.20 -14.51
N TRP A 417 24.71 17.67 -13.45
CA TRP A 417 23.50 17.00 -12.94
C TRP A 417 22.38 16.96 -13.96
N LYS A 418 22.17 18.05 -14.72
CA LYS A 418 21.21 18.06 -15.84
C LYS A 418 21.62 17.11 -16.96
N ALA A 419 22.91 17.06 -17.30
CA ALA A 419 23.43 16.12 -18.29
C ALA A 419 23.25 14.65 -17.85
N LEU A 420 23.54 14.33 -16.59
CA LEU A 420 23.33 13.00 -16.00
C LEU A 420 21.85 12.64 -15.92
N ALA A 421 20.97 13.56 -15.50
CA ALA A 421 19.52 13.32 -15.47
C ALA A 421 18.96 13.04 -16.86
N LYS A 422 19.38 13.82 -17.87
CA LYS A 422 19.04 13.56 -19.26
C LYS A 422 19.60 12.21 -19.73
N PHE A 423 20.82 11.85 -19.34
CA PHE A 423 21.39 10.55 -19.65
C PHE A 423 20.54 9.41 -19.04
N VAL A 424 20.10 9.54 -17.79
CA VAL A 424 19.20 8.56 -17.16
C VAL A 424 17.89 8.43 -17.96
N GLU A 425 17.28 9.53 -18.37
CA GLU A 425 16.07 9.53 -19.20
C GLU A 425 16.29 8.83 -20.55
N ASP A 426 17.43 9.09 -21.19
CA ASP A 426 17.79 8.57 -22.51
C ASP A 426 18.27 7.11 -22.47
N TRP A 427 18.71 6.60 -21.32
CA TRP A 427 19.36 5.28 -21.21
C TRP A 427 18.80 4.34 -20.14
N SER A 428 17.80 4.75 -19.35
CA SER A 428 17.09 3.81 -18.48
C SER A 428 16.41 2.71 -19.31
N PRO A 429 16.44 1.43 -18.88
CA PRO A 429 16.85 0.92 -17.56
C PRO A 429 18.24 0.26 -17.55
N THR A 430 19.27 0.88 -18.16
CA THR A 430 20.61 0.28 -18.22
C THR A 430 21.44 0.47 -16.93
N PRO A 431 22.38 -0.45 -16.61
CA PRO A 431 23.34 -0.25 -15.53
C PRO A 431 24.15 1.05 -15.61
N THR A 432 24.50 1.51 -16.82
CA THR A 432 25.21 2.79 -17.00
C THR A 432 24.32 3.99 -16.68
N ALA A 433 23.01 3.90 -16.97
CA ALA A 433 22.05 4.89 -16.49
C ALA A 433 21.94 4.88 -14.96
N ASP A 434 21.96 3.71 -14.33
CA ASP A 434 21.94 3.61 -12.86
C ASP A 434 23.21 4.22 -12.24
N LEU A 435 24.39 4.02 -12.86
CA LEU A 435 25.63 4.69 -12.47
C LEU A 435 25.51 6.21 -12.60
N ALA A 436 24.93 6.72 -13.69
CA ALA A 436 24.70 8.15 -13.90
C ALA A 436 23.80 8.73 -12.80
N ALA A 437 22.73 8.03 -12.46
CA ALA A 437 21.83 8.40 -11.38
C ALA A 437 22.56 8.43 -10.03
N LYS A 438 23.39 7.41 -9.75
CA LYS A 438 24.17 7.32 -8.52
C LYS A 438 25.20 8.44 -8.40
N ILE A 439 26.00 8.70 -9.43
CA ILE A 439 26.98 9.81 -9.42
C ILE A 439 26.27 11.14 -9.17
N SER A 440 25.15 11.39 -9.86
CA SER A 440 24.37 12.61 -9.63
C SER A 440 23.86 12.69 -8.19
N ALA A 441 23.40 11.58 -7.61
CA ALA A 441 22.91 11.53 -6.24
C ALA A 441 24.05 11.79 -5.23
N ASP A 442 25.21 11.16 -5.40
CA ASP A 442 26.37 11.30 -4.50
C ASP A 442 26.94 12.75 -4.52
N GLU A 443 27.03 13.37 -5.71
CA GLU A 443 27.46 14.77 -5.83
C GLU A 443 26.47 15.73 -5.17
N ILE A 444 25.16 15.52 -5.40
CA ILE A 444 24.11 16.36 -4.82
C ILE A 444 24.10 16.18 -3.29
N ALA A 445 24.21 14.95 -2.80
CA ALA A 445 24.30 14.66 -1.37
C ALA A 445 25.50 15.37 -0.73
N THR A 446 26.67 15.37 -1.38
CA THR A 446 27.85 16.13 -0.93
C THR A 446 27.54 17.63 -0.83
N LYS A 447 26.85 18.21 -1.82
CA LYS A 447 26.46 19.63 -1.79
C LYS A 447 25.40 19.95 -0.74
N VAL A 448 24.50 19.02 -0.46
CA VAL A 448 23.58 19.13 0.68
C VAL A 448 24.37 19.16 1.98
N SER A 449 25.32 18.24 2.20
CA SER A 449 26.14 18.22 3.42
C SER A 449 27.01 19.48 3.58
N GLU A 450 27.62 20.00 2.50
CA GLU A 450 28.33 21.28 2.51
C GLU A 450 27.40 22.44 2.91
N ALA A 451 26.17 22.46 2.39
CA ALA A 451 25.18 23.46 2.74
C ALA A 451 24.76 23.34 4.20
N GLU A 452 24.59 22.12 4.72
CA GLU A 452 24.22 21.85 6.11
C GLU A 452 25.32 22.17 7.12
N ALA A 453 26.59 22.16 6.70
CA ALA A 453 27.74 22.54 7.52
C ALA A 453 27.88 24.06 7.74
N LEU A 454 27.07 24.89 7.08
CA LEU A 454 27.11 26.35 7.26
C LEU A 454 26.70 26.73 8.68
N ALA A 455 27.35 27.76 9.25
CA ALA A 455 27.26 28.10 10.67
C ALA A 455 25.86 28.54 11.15
N THR A 456 25.01 29.03 10.25
CA THR A 456 23.68 29.54 10.59
C THR A 456 22.63 28.92 9.70
N ASP A 457 21.45 28.63 10.25
CA ASP A 457 20.36 28.05 9.45
C ASP A 457 19.89 28.99 8.32
N GLY A 458 20.05 30.32 8.45
CA GLY A 458 19.76 31.26 7.36
C GLY A 458 20.68 31.05 6.16
N ALA A 459 21.97 30.87 6.40
CA ALA A 459 22.94 30.55 5.35
C ALA A 459 22.68 29.16 4.74
N LYS A 460 22.33 28.16 5.56
CA LYS A 460 21.93 26.82 5.08
C LYS A 460 20.72 26.90 4.16
N ALA A 461 19.66 27.62 4.57
CA ALA A 461 18.42 27.75 3.81
C ALA A 461 18.65 28.45 2.47
N GLN A 462 19.41 29.55 2.46
CA GLN A 462 19.76 30.25 1.23
C GLN A 462 20.53 29.33 0.27
N ARG A 463 21.51 28.56 0.77
CA ARG A 463 22.30 27.65 -0.07
C ARG A 463 21.47 26.48 -0.60
N LEU A 464 20.65 25.86 0.24
CA LEU A 464 19.77 24.76 -0.14
C LEU A 464 18.68 25.19 -1.13
N LYS A 465 18.16 26.42 -1.01
CA LYS A 465 17.20 26.99 -1.97
C LYS A 465 17.83 27.18 -3.36
N LEU A 466 19.08 27.63 -3.41
CA LEU A 466 19.82 27.72 -4.67
C LEU A 466 20.07 26.32 -5.24
N LEU A 467 20.53 25.38 -4.41
CA LEU A 467 20.76 23.99 -4.81
C LEU A 467 19.48 23.29 -5.31
N TYR A 468 18.33 23.60 -4.72
CA TYR A 468 17.04 23.09 -5.17
C TYR A 468 16.72 23.56 -6.61
N GLY A 469 17.01 24.83 -6.93
CA GLY A 469 16.88 25.35 -8.29
C GLY A 469 17.87 24.70 -9.27
N GLU A 470 19.12 24.47 -8.83
CA GLU A 470 20.18 23.84 -9.63
C GLU A 470 19.90 22.37 -9.95
N THR A 471 19.27 21.65 -9.02
CA THR A 471 18.99 20.21 -9.13
C THR A 471 17.60 19.90 -9.70
N LYS A 472 16.82 20.91 -10.07
CA LYS A 472 15.46 20.72 -10.59
C LYS A 472 15.45 19.80 -11.82
N GLY A 473 14.61 18.76 -11.78
CA GLY A 473 14.52 17.75 -12.84
C GLY A 473 15.51 16.59 -12.71
N THR A 474 16.35 16.58 -11.67
CA THR A 474 17.19 15.43 -11.34
C THR A 474 16.45 14.48 -10.39
N PRO A 475 16.71 13.16 -10.43
CA PRO A 475 16.13 12.20 -9.49
C PRO A 475 16.45 12.51 -8.01
N ALA A 476 17.59 13.15 -7.74
CA ALA A 476 18.04 13.47 -6.38
C ALA A 476 17.53 14.82 -5.84
N ASN A 477 16.72 15.56 -6.61
CA ASN A 477 16.14 16.84 -6.17
C ASN A 477 15.30 16.68 -4.89
N SER A 478 14.67 15.52 -4.70
CA SER A 478 13.89 15.19 -3.49
C SER A 478 14.73 15.26 -2.21
N ALA A 479 15.98 14.83 -2.23
CA ALA A 479 16.87 14.91 -1.08
C ALA A 479 17.19 16.37 -0.70
N VAL A 480 17.42 17.23 -1.70
CA VAL A 480 17.62 18.67 -1.48
C VAL A 480 16.36 19.32 -0.93
N GLN A 481 15.19 18.93 -1.44
CA GLN A 481 13.90 19.40 -0.95
C GLN A 481 13.70 19.01 0.52
N THR A 482 14.00 17.77 0.90
CA THR A 482 13.94 17.28 2.28
C THR A 482 14.86 18.09 3.20
N ALA A 483 16.12 18.31 2.81
CA ALA A 483 17.06 19.11 3.60
C ALA A 483 16.62 20.58 3.73
N LEU A 484 16.14 21.19 2.64
CA LEU A 484 15.63 22.56 2.66
C LEU A 484 14.44 22.71 3.62
N ILE A 485 13.51 21.75 3.58
CA ILE A 485 12.37 21.71 4.50
C ILE A 485 12.88 21.62 5.95
N ALA A 486 13.84 20.74 6.24
CA ALA A 486 14.39 20.59 7.59
C ALA A 486 15.02 21.88 8.14
N VAL A 487 15.74 22.65 7.31
CA VAL A 487 16.31 23.94 7.74
C VAL A 487 15.23 25.01 7.91
N ALA A 488 14.25 25.07 7.01
CA ALA A 488 13.14 26.03 7.11
C ALA A 488 12.36 25.83 8.42
N LEU A 489 12.17 24.58 8.84
CA LEU A 489 11.57 24.24 10.13
C LEU A 489 12.36 24.82 11.31
N ARG A 490 13.69 24.66 11.34
CA ARG A 490 14.53 25.20 12.43
C ARG A 490 14.55 26.74 12.48
N LEU A 491 14.55 27.41 11.32
CA LEU A 491 14.46 28.88 11.26
C LEU A 491 13.15 29.40 11.85
N GLN A 492 12.06 28.72 11.56
CA GLN A 492 10.75 29.04 12.10
C GLN A 492 10.70 28.87 13.63
N GLU A 493 11.33 27.83 14.17
CA GLU A 493 11.44 27.60 15.61
C GLU A 493 12.28 28.66 16.33
N ALA A 494 13.31 29.21 15.67
CA ALA A 494 14.19 30.23 16.23
C ALA A 494 13.61 31.66 16.20
N GLY A 495 12.39 31.86 15.67
CA GLY A 495 11.78 33.19 15.51
C GLY A 495 12.48 34.07 14.48
N ALA A 496 13.37 33.49 13.66
CA ALA A 496 14.01 34.17 12.54
C ALA A 496 13.06 34.16 11.33
N LYS A 497 12.93 35.29 10.62
CA LYS A 497 12.19 35.30 9.34
C LYS A 497 12.90 34.37 8.33
N PRO A 498 12.16 33.48 7.65
CA PRO A 498 12.72 32.47 6.74
C PRO A 498 13.38 33.06 5.48
#